data_AF-Q5D8T8-F1
#
_entry.id   AF-Q5D8T8-F1
#
_cell.length_a   1.000
_cell.length_b   1.000
_cell.length_c   1.000
_cell.angle_alpha   90.00
_cell.angle_beta   90.00
_cell.angle_gamma   90.00
#
_symmetry.space_group_name_H-M   'P 1'
#
loop_
_entity.id
_entity.type
_entity.pdbx_description
1 polymer ?
#
loop_
_entity_poly.entity_id
_entity_poly.type
_entity_poly.pdbx_seq_one_letter_code
_entity_poly.pdbx_strand_id
1 'polypeptide(L)'
;MEAFEILDFDFCSSNISDKFIMKPECMREAFNELDTSSEILEVAIIPPPAVQSRLRLTTYGFSGTMHFDIPRSSDQVEVFESATASPRIARFRLSLLRLATSRALSMASRISLRINDRGFLSIQYMINISDGEVAFVEFFCVPDVDESDQSESQPSTNSSQNNISKSSKMSYLVESTSKYPANGLNPDWSD
;
A
#
# COMPACT_ATOMS: atom_id res chain seq x y z
N MET A 1 33.03 7.07 -20.55
CA MET A 1 32.07 7.20 -19.44
C MET A 1 31.12 6.04 -19.61
N GLU A 2 31.31 4.97 -18.84
CA GLU A 2 30.39 3.82 -18.89
C GLU A 2 29.03 4.31 -18.37
N ALA A 3 27.97 4.08 -19.14
CA ALA A 3 26.62 4.39 -18.69
C ALA A 3 26.35 3.51 -17.46
N PHE A 4 25.96 4.14 -16.35
CA PHE A 4 25.43 3.39 -15.22
C PHE A 4 24.24 2.55 -15.70
N GLU A 5 24.13 1.32 -15.18
CA GLU A 5 23.03 0.42 -15.48
C GLU A 5 21.71 1.13 -15.15
N ILE A 6 20.88 1.35 -16.16
CA ILE A 6 19.57 1.98 -15.98
C ILE A 6 18.66 0.94 -15.33
N LEU A 7 18.19 1.24 -14.13
CA LEU A 7 17.20 0.41 -13.45
C LEU A 7 15.88 0.46 -14.23
N ASP A 8 15.51 -0.66 -14.84
CA ASP A 8 14.18 -0.86 -15.42
C ASP A 8 13.32 -1.63 -14.40
N PHE A 9 12.35 -0.92 -13.82
CA PHE A 9 11.43 -1.52 -12.85
C PHE A 9 10.33 -2.35 -13.52
N ASP A 10 10.20 -2.31 -14.84
CA ASP A 10 9.15 -2.96 -15.62
C ASP A 10 7.77 -2.78 -14.95
N PHE A 11 7.43 -1.52 -14.63
CA PHE A 11 6.17 -1.20 -13.95
C PHE A 11 4.96 -1.46 -14.86
N CYS A 12 5.11 -1.16 -16.14
CA CYS A 12 4.06 -1.24 -17.15
C CYS A 12 3.69 -2.67 -17.56
N SER A 13 4.44 -3.71 -17.18
CA SER A 13 4.04 -5.10 -17.43
C SER A 13 2.91 -5.58 -16.53
N SER A 14 2.63 -4.86 -15.44
CA SER A 14 1.48 -5.14 -14.57
C SER A 14 0.19 -4.66 -15.23
N ASN A 15 -0.76 -5.57 -15.44
CA ASN A 15 -2.10 -5.24 -15.96
C ASN A 15 -3.06 -4.78 -14.86
N ILE A 16 -2.63 -4.85 -13.59
CA ILE A 16 -3.45 -4.59 -12.40
C ILE A 16 -2.74 -3.49 -11.61
N SER A 17 -3.30 -2.28 -11.64
CA SER A 17 -2.80 -1.15 -10.84
C SER A 17 -3.93 -0.28 -10.34
N ASP A 18 -3.86 0.16 -9.08
CA ASP A 18 -4.67 1.27 -8.61
C ASP A 18 -4.12 2.58 -9.18
N LYS A 19 -5.01 3.52 -9.47
CA LYS A 19 -4.67 4.81 -10.05
C LYS A 19 -5.44 5.91 -9.35
N PHE A 20 -4.69 6.92 -8.91
CA PHE A 20 -5.23 8.11 -8.26
C PHE A 20 -4.72 9.34 -9.00
N ILE A 21 -5.62 10.17 -9.52
CA ILE A 21 -5.26 11.50 -10.04
C ILE A 21 -5.86 12.53 -9.11
N MET A 22 -5.04 13.48 -8.67
CA MET A 22 -5.43 14.51 -7.73
C MET A 22 -4.69 15.81 -7.95
N LYS A 23 -5.24 16.87 -7.38
CA LYS A 23 -4.62 18.19 -7.29
C LYS A 23 -3.39 18.14 -6.37
N PRO A 24 -2.33 18.86 -6.69
CA PRO A 24 -1.07 18.80 -5.94
C PRO A 24 -1.16 19.34 -4.51
N GLU A 25 -2.14 20.19 -4.22
CA GLU A 25 -2.38 20.78 -2.91
C GLU A 25 -2.59 19.71 -1.83
N CYS A 26 -3.42 18.69 -2.09
CA CYS A 26 -3.72 17.67 -1.08
C CYS A 26 -2.50 16.82 -0.71
N MET A 27 -1.62 16.50 -1.67
CA MET A 27 -0.38 15.78 -1.38
C MET A 27 0.63 16.67 -0.64
N ARG A 28 0.63 17.98 -0.92
CA ARG A 28 1.49 18.93 -0.21
C ARG A 28 1.08 19.08 1.24
N GLU A 29 -0.21 19.17 1.51
CA GLU A 29 -0.76 19.15 2.86
C GLU A 29 -0.37 17.86 3.57
N ALA A 30 -0.57 16.70 2.92
CA ALA A 30 -0.17 15.42 3.47
C ALA A 30 1.31 15.40 3.88
N PHE A 31 2.23 15.71 2.97
CA PHE A 31 3.67 15.67 3.27
C PHE A 31 4.12 16.72 4.29
N ASN A 32 3.38 17.81 4.47
CA ASN A 32 3.66 18.80 5.51
C ASN A 32 3.19 18.34 6.88
N GLU A 33 2.11 17.54 6.95
CA GLU A 33 1.57 17.02 8.20
C GLU A 33 2.32 15.79 8.70
N LEU A 34 2.72 14.88 7.79
CA LEU A 34 3.34 13.60 8.14
C LEU A 34 4.56 13.73 9.08
N ASP A 35 4.65 12.83 10.06
CA ASP A 35 5.72 12.85 11.06
C ASP A 35 7.08 12.56 10.42
N THR A 36 8.00 13.53 10.54
CA THR A 36 9.29 13.44 9.88
C THR A 36 10.27 12.46 10.48
N SER A 37 10.02 12.03 11.70
CA SER A 37 10.81 11.03 12.42
C SER A 37 10.55 9.59 11.98
N SER A 38 9.47 9.34 11.22
CA SER A 38 9.18 8.01 10.72
C SER A 38 10.12 7.60 9.59
N GLU A 39 10.57 6.34 9.60
CA GLU A 39 11.36 5.77 8.50
C GLU A 39 10.49 5.28 7.34
N ILE A 40 9.24 4.92 7.64
CA ILE A 40 8.31 4.27 6.73
C ILE A 40 7.10 5.17 6.48
N LEU A 41 6.69 5.25 5.22
CA LEU A 41 5.36 5.68 4.81
C LEU A 41 4.55 4.46 4.42
N GLU A 42 3.49 4.18 5.18
CA GLU A 42 2.50 3.18 4.79
C GLU A 42 1.41 3.85 3.95
N VAL A 43 1.15 3.28 2.77
CA VAL A 43 0.09 3.71 1.85
C VAL A 43 -0.96 2.62 1.83
N ALA A 44 -2.14 2.94 2.35
CA ALA A 44 -3.28 2.04 2.39
C ALA A 44 -4.37 2.51 1.42
N ILE A 45 -4.89 1.57 0.64
CA ILE A 45 -5.95 1.79 -0.34
C ILE A 45 -7.18 1.06 0.14
N ILE A 46 -8.24 1.82 0.40
CA ILE A 46 -9.54 1.28 0.79
C ILE A 46 -10.47 1.46 -0.41
N PRO A 47 -10.74 0.40 -1.18
CA PRO A 47 -11.45 0.51 -2.45
C PRO A 47 -12.98 0.56 -2.27
N PRO A 48 -13.72 1.03 -3.29
CA PRO A 48 -15.16 0.82 -3.38
C PRO A 48 -15.49 -0.68 -3.41
N PRO A 49 -16.65 -1.11 -2.88
CA PRO A 49 -17.78 -0.29 -2.43
C PRO A 49 -17.74 0.11 -0.95
N ALA A 50 -16.56 0.12 -0.30
CA ALA A 50 -16.46 0.54 1.09
C ALA A 50 -17.05 1.94 1.30
N VAL A 51 -17.84 2.12 2.37
CA VAL A 51 -18.52 3.39 2.71
C VAL A 51 -17.54 4.54 2.78
N GLN A 52 -16.35 4.30 3.31
CA GLN A 52 -15.25 5.28 3.39
C GLN A 52 -14.11 4.88 2.46
N SER A 53 -14.37 4.81 1.15
CA SER A 53 -13.33 4.60 0.14
C SER A 53 -12.33 5.77 0.18
N ARG A 54 -11.05 5.48 0.43
CA ARG A 54 -10.01 6.49 0.63
C ARG A 54 -8.62 5.94 0.34
N LEU A 55 -7.71 6.86 0.03
CA LEU A 55 -6.28 6.62 0.07
C LEU A 55 -5.78 7.16 1.41
N ARG A 56 -5.10 6.34 2.20
CA ARG A 56 -4.57 6.71 3.50
C ARG A 56 -3.06 6.65 3.49
N LEU A 57 -2.43 7.71 3.99
CA LEU A 57 -1.00 7.77 4.25
C LEU A 57 -0.78 7.68 5.76
N THR A 58 0.09 6.78 6.20
CA THR A 58 0.36 6.57 7.63
C THR A 58 1.85 6.61 7.91
N THR A 59 2.23 7.34 8.96
CA THR A 59 3.59 7.36 9.49
C THR A 59 3.60 6.93 10.96
N TYR A 60 4.67 6.26 11.35
CA TYR A 60 4.92 5.78 12.72
C TYR A 60 6.15 6.50 13.26
N GLY A 61 5.94 7.62 13.93
CA GLY A 61 7.02 8.46 14.45
C GLY A 61 7.04 8.53 15.97
N PHE A 62 7.91 9.36 16.53
CA PHE A 62 8.03 9.53 17.98
C PHE A 62 6.77 10.12 18.62
N SER A 63 6.00 10.89 17.86
CA SER A 63 4.74 11.49 18.32
C SER A 63 3.58 10.49 18.30
N GLY A 64 3.83 9.26 17.86
CA GLY A 64 2.83 8.21 17.68
C GLY A 64 2.53 7.93 16.21
N THR A 65 1.38 7.31 15.99
CA THR A 65 0.89 7.02 14.63
C THR A 65 0.09 8.22 14.12
N MET A 66 0.41 8.65 12.92
CA MET A 66 -0.33 9.73 12.24
C MET A 66 -0.93 9.19 10.96
N HIS A 67 -2.21 9.51 10.73
CA HIS A 67 -2.97 9.14 9.54
C HIS A 67 -3.37 10.41 8.78
N PHE A 68 -3.15 10.40 7.47
CA PHE A 68 -3.65 11.41 6.56
C PHE A 68 -4.57 10.73 5.54
N ASP A 69 -5.84 11.10 5.55
CA ASP A 69 -6.87 10.51 4.70
C ASP A 69 -7.23 11.40 3.52
N ILE A 70 -7.22 10.79 2.33
CA ILE A 70 -7.69 11.38 1.09
C ILE A 70 -8.94 10.61 0.64
N PRO A 71 -10.14 11.09 1.01
CA PRO A 71 -11.39 10.45 0.63
C PRO A 71 -11.59 10.46 -0.88
N ARG A 72 -12.17 9.40 -1.43
CA ARG A 72 -12.58 9.33 -2.84
C ARG A 72 -13.49 10.50 -3.24
N SER A 73 -14.32 10.97 -2.31
CA SER A 73 -15.27 12.06 -2.50
C SER A 73 -14.67 13.46 -2.35
N SER A 74 -13.36 13.58 -2.09
CA SER A 74 -12.69 14.87 -1.99
C SER A 74 -12.72 15.62 -3.34
N ASP A 75 -12.89 16.93 -3.28
CA ASP A 75 -12.83 17.84 -4.43
C ASP A 75 -11.41 17.98 -5.02
N GLN A 76 -10.40 17.49 -4.29
CA GLN A 76 -9.02 17.41 -4.74
C GLN A 76 -8.77 16.15 -5.58
N VAL A 77 -9.64 15.13 -5.52
CA VAL A 77 -9.49 13.86 -6.23
C VAL A 77 -10.25 13.92 -7.56
N GLU A 78 -9.51 13.79 -8.67
CA GLU A 78 -10.08 13.73 -10.02
C GLU A 78 -10.37 12.29 -10.45
N VAL A 79 -9.48 11.35 -10.11
CA VAL A 79 -9.62 9.92 -10.44
C VAL A 79 -9.28 9.09 -9.22
N PHE A 80 -10.11 8.09 -8.95
CA PHE A 80 -9.87 7.05 -7.96
C PHE A 80 -10.30 5.71 -8.56
N GLU A 81 -9.35 4.97 -9.07
CA GLU A 81 -9.56 3.67 -9.69
C GLU A 81 -8.81 2.64 -8.85
N SER A 82 -9.52 1.62 -8.38
CA SER A 82 -8.89 0.49 -7.75
C SER A 82 -9.14 -0.78 -8.55
N ALA A 83 -8.07 -1.54 -8.76
CA ALA A 83 -8.13 -2.73 -9.59
C ALA A 83 -8.74 -3.95 -8.84
N THR A 84 -8.91 -3.85 -7.52
CA THR A 84 -9.45 -4.96 -6.70
C THR A 84 -10.39 -4.41 -5.64
N ALA A 85 -11.39 -5.20 -5.22
CA ALA A 85 -12.35 -4.82 -4.19
C ALA A 85 -11.85 -5.06 -2.75
N SER A 86 -10.62 -5.51 -2.56
CA SER A 86 -10.00 -5.76 -1.25
C SER A 86 -9.05 -4.62 -0.87
N PRO A 87 -9.02 -4.19 0.41
CA PRO A 87 -8.02 -3.25 0.89
C PRO A 87 -6.59 -3.73 0.61
N ARG A 88 -5.69 -2.78 0.31
CA ARG A 88 -4.27 -3.05 0.10
C ARG A 88 -3.41 -2.10 0.89
N ILE A 89 -2.23 -2.56 1.27
CA ILE A 89 -1.24 -1.79 2.01
C ILE A 89 0.11 -2.02 1.35
N ALA A 90 0.85 -0.94 1.11
CA ALA A 90 2.23 -0.97 0.68
C ALA A 90 3.05 0.00 1.54
N ARG A 91 4.24 -0.41 1.96
CA ARG A 91 5.15 0.40 2.78
C ARG A 91 6.32 0.86 1.93
N PHE A 92 6.77 2.08 2.14
CA PHE A 92 7.88 2.69 1.40
C PHE A 92 8.79 3.42 2.37
N ARG A 93 10.08 3.50 2.06
CA ARG A 93 10.98 4.38 2.83
C ARG A 93 10.60 5.83 2.61
N LEU A 94 10.21 6.51 3.70
CA LEU A 94 9.76 7.89 3.67
C LEU A 94 10.88 8.83 3.19
N SER A 95 12.13 8.51 3.49
CA SER A 95 13.30 9.27 3.03
C SER A 95 13.44 9.33 1.50
N LEU A 96 13.09 8.24 0.78
CA LEU A 96 13.11 8.20 -0.68
C LEU A 96 11.97 9.03 -1.28
N LEU A 97 10.79 8.97 -0.66
CA LEU A 97 9.61 9.69 -1.16
C LEU A 97 9.74 11.21 -0.96
N ARG A 98 10.36 11.68 0.13
CA ARG A 98 10.62 13.12 0.33
C ARG A 98 11.42 13.76 -0.80
N LEU A 99 12.42 13.04 -1.32
CA LEU A 99 13.23 13.50 -2.44
C LEU A 99 12.37 13.63 -3.71
N ALA A 100 11.49 12.64 -3.95
CA ALA A 100 10.57 12.65 -5.07
C ALA A 100 9.52 13.78 -4.98
N THR A 101 9.12 14.14 -3.76
CA THR A 101 7.94 14.99 -3.54
C THR A 101 8.23 16.45 -3.26
N SER A 102 9.47 16.89 -3.06
CA SER A 102 9.70 18.30 -2.69
C SER A 102 9.69 19.26 -3.90
N ARG A 103 10.54 19.03 -4.91
CA ARG A 103 10.67 19.96 -6.04
C ARG A 103 9.59 19.79 -7.10
N ALA A 104 9.34 18.56 -7.54
CA ALA A 104 8.39 18.28 -8.62
C ALA A 104 6.96 18.66 -8.21
N LEU A 105 6.55 18.32 -6.98
CA LEU A 105 5.25 18.68 -6.40
C LEU A 105 5.00 20.19 -6.37
N SER A 106 6.05 20.97 -6.10
CA SER A 106 5.93 22.43 -6.00
C SER A 106 5.52 23.08 -7.32
N MET A 107 5.91 22.46 -8.44
CA MET A 107 5.66 22.93 -9.81
C MET A 107 4.52 22.17 -10.50
N ALA A 108 4.03 21.09 -9.90
CA ALA A 108 3.01 20.24 -10.51
C ALA A 108 1.68 20.98 -10.64
N SER A 109 0.96 20.72 -11.73
CA SER A 109 -0.44 21.09 -11.93
C SER A 109 -1.38 19.91 -11.65
N ARG A 110 -0.90 18.67 -11.78
CA ARG A 110 -1.59 17.43 -11.42
C ARG A 110 -0.60 16.37 -10.95
N ILE A 111 -1.09 15.44 -10.14
CA ILE A 111 -0.34 14.26 -9.70
C ILE A 111 -1.12 13.02 -10.06
N SER A 112 -0.42 12.02 -10.60
CA SER A 112 -0.91 10.66 -10.76
C SER A 112 -0.10 9.72 -9.86
N LEU A 113 -0.74 9.08 -8.90
CA LEU A 113 -0.16 7.97 -8.14
C LEU A 113 -0.69 6.66 -8.70
N ARG A 114 0.21 5.71 -8.94
CA ARG A 114 -0.12 4.35 -9.36
C ARG A 114 0.55 3.35 -8.45
N ILE A 115 -0.21 2.35 -7.98
CA ILE A 115 0.35 1.22 -7.24
C ILE A 115 -0.03 -0.06 -7.96
N ASN A 116 0.96 -0.85 -8.35
CA ASN A 116 0.71 -2.11 -9.01
C ASN A 116 0.50 -3.27 -8.03
N ASP A 117 0.14 -4.43 -8.56
CA ASP A 117 -0.03 -5.68 -7.81
C ASP A 117 1.22 -6.16 -7.05
N ARG A 118 2.42 -5.77 -7.50
CA ARG A 118 3.69 -6.01 -6.78
C ARG A 118 3.97 -5.01 -5.65
N GLY A 119 3.12 -4.01 -5.46
CA GLY A 119 3.30 -2.94 -4.46
C GLY A 119 4.29 -1.85 -4.87
N PHE A 120 4.74 -1.81 -6.13
CA PHE A 120 5.58 -0.72 -6.63
C PHE A 120 4.72 0.53 -6.73
N LEU A 121 5.33 1.67 -6.42
CA LEU A 121 4.71 2.98 -6.53
C LEU A 121 5.30 3.75 -7.71
N SER A 122 4.43 4.29 -8.55
CA SER A 122 4.74 5.28 -9.57
C SER A 122 4.07 6.59 -9.17
N ILE A 123 4.86 7.66 -9.08
CA ILE A 123 4.36 9.02 -8.85
C ILE A 123 4.74 9.87 -10.05
N GLN A 124 3.74 10.32 -10.80
CA GLN A 124 3.93 11.16 -11.96
C GLN A 124 3.37 12.56 -11.70
N TYR A 125 4.22 13.56 -11.90
CA TYR A 125 3.89 14.98 -11.79
C TYR A 125 3.73 15.57 -13.19
N MET A 126 2.56 16.13 -13.47
CA MET A 126 2.34 16.97 -14.65
C MET A 126 2.80 18.39 -14.32
N ILE A 127 3.74 18.95 -15.08
CA ILE A 127 4.28 20.29 -14.87
C ILE A 127 3.99 21.12 -16.11
N ASN A 128 3.35 22.28 -15.92
CA ASN A 128 3.10 23.21 -17.02
C ASN A 128 4.34 24.08 -17.22
N ILE A 129 4.85 24.12 -18.45
CA ILE A 129 5.95 24.97 -18.89
C ILE A 129 5.35 26.25 -19.52
N SER A 130 6.20 27.20 -19.91
CA SER A 130 5.80 28.33 -20.76
C SER A 130 5.12 27.85 -22.05
N ASP A 131 4.27 28.72 -22.61
CA ASP A 131 3.65 28.56 -23.92
C ASP A 131 2.70 27.35 -24.07
N GLY A 132 2.16 26.84 -22.96
CA GLY A 132 1.17 25.76 -22.96
C GLY A 132 1.75 24.36 -23.13
N GLU A 133 3.08 24.23 -23.14
CA GLU A 133 3.75 22.94 -23.11
C GLU A 133 3.63 22.27 -21.74
N VAL A 134 3.67 20.95 -21.73
CA VAL A 134 3.57 20.13 -20.52
C VAL A 134 4.74 19.17 -20.48
N ALA A 135 5.41 19.10 -19.33
CA ALA A 135 6.40 18.08 -19.01
C ALA A 135 5.88 17.14 -17.92
N PHE A 136 6.44 15.94 -17.89
CA PHE A 136 6.15 14.95 -16.86
C PHE A 136 7.43 14.56 -16.14
N VAL A 137 7.35 14.47 -14.82
CA VAL A 137 8.40 13.90 -13.98
C VAL A 137 7.81 12.68 -13.31
N GLU A 138 8.43 11.52 -13.49
CA GLU A 138 7.96 10.26 -12.90
C GLU A 138 9.02 9.67 -11.97
N PHE A 139 8.57 9.27 -10.78
CA PHE A 139 9.37 8.59 -9.78
C PHE A 139 8.82 7.18 -9.57
N PHE A 140 9.72 6.22 -9.50
CA PHE A 140 9.40 4.85 -9.12
C PHE A 140 10.00 4.55 -7.75
N CYS A 141 9.19 3.92 -6.89
CA CYS A 141 9.62 3.47 -5.58
C CYS A 141 9.26 2.01 -5.40
N VAL A 142 10.23 1.21 -4.96
CA VAL A 142 10.00 -0.18 -4.55
C VAL A 142 9.44 -0.19 -3.14
N PRO A 143 8.53 -1.13 -2.81
CA PRO A 143 8.05 -1.28 -1.45
C PRO A 143 9.21 -1.70 -0.53
N ASP A 144 9.20 -1.19 0.71
CA ASP A 144 10.06 -1.69 1.78
C ASP A 144 9.39 -2.95 2.33
N VAL A 145 9.97 -4.11 2.01
CA VAL A 145 9.52 -5.41 2.50
C VAL A 145 10.17 -5.66 3.84
N ASP A 146 9.38 -5.71 4.91
CA ASP A 146 9.85 -6.21 6.20
C ASP A 146 10.15 -7.71 6.04
N GLU A 147 11.40 -8.15 6.26
CA GLU A 147 11.81 -9.56 6.19
C GLU A 147 11.03 -10.47 7.18
N SER A 148 10.23 -9.90 8.08
CA SER A 148 9.45 -10.62 9.09
C SER A 148 8.23 -11.38 8.56
N ASP A 149 7.80 -11.17 7.31
CA ASP A 149 6.67 -11.90 6.72
C ASP A 149 7.08 -13.22 6.05
N GLN A 150 8.39 -13.55 6.02
CA GLN A 150 8.87 -14.88 5.69
C GLN A 150 8.76 -15.81 6.90
N SER A 151 7.54 -16.15 7.32
CA SER A 151 7.35 -17.32 8.16
C SER A 151 7.56 -18.58 7.33
N GLU A 152 8.81 -19.05 7.33
CA GLU A 152 9.22 -20.35 6.82
C GLU A 152 8.27 -21.45 7.34
N SER A 153 7.49 -22.05 6.44
CA SER A 153 6.84 -23.34 6.70
C SER A 153 7.88 -24.44 6.48
N GLN A 154 8.79 -24.59 7.44
CA GLN A 154 9.64 -25.78 7.55
C GLN A 154 8.82 -26.94 8.15
N PRO A 155 8.67 -28.08 7.46
CA PRO A 155 8.08 -29.28 8.06
C PRO A 155 9.15 -29.93 8.96
N SER A 156 9.00 -29.79 10.27
CA SER A 156 9.82 -30.54 11.23
C SER A 156 9.37 -32.00 11.25
N THR A 157 10.10 -32.85 10.51
CA THR A 157 10.11 -34.29 10.73
C THR A 157 10.85 -34.58 12.04
N ASN A 158 10.18 -35.21 13.01
CA ASN A 158 10.86 -36.07 13.98
C ASN A 158 9.99 -37.26 14.38
N SER A 159 10.54 -38.43 14.10
CA SER A 159 10.07 -39.78 14.41
C SER A 159 10.16 -40.11 15.89
N SER A 160 9.16 -40.81 16.43
CA SER A 160 9.32 -41.93 17.40
C SER A 160 8.04 -42.76 17.54
N GLN A 161 8.19 -44.04 17.16
CA GLN A 161 7.53 -45.32 17.56
C GLN A 161 6.62 -45.27 18.82
N ASN A 162 5.58 -46.09 19.07
CA ASN A 162 5.00 -47.29 18.46
C ASN A 162 3.71 -47.69 19.25
N ASN A 163 2.92 -48.61 18.67
CA ASN A 163 2.01 -49.60 19.32
C ASN A 163 0.47 -49.38 19.38
N ILE A 164 -0.19 -49.81 18.29
CA ILE A 164 -1.07 -51.00 18.17
C ILE A 164 -2.45 -51.08 18.89
N SER A 165 -3.47 -51.29 18.05
CA SER A 165 -4.75 -52.04 18.20
C SER A 165 -5.98 -51.38 18.87
N LYS A 166 -7.01 -51.05 18.07
CA LYS A 166 -8.19 -51.91 17.82
C LYS A 166 -9.22 -51.25 16.87
N SER A 167 -9.81 -52.10 16.03
CA SER A 167 -10.91 -51.92 15.08
C SER A 167 -12.20 -51.34 15.69
N SER A 168 -12.92 -50.48 14.94
CA SER A 168 -14.31 -50.73 14.48
C SER A 168 -14.89 -49.58 13.64
N LYS A 169 -15.78 -49.95 12.72
CA LYS A 169 -16.60 -49.15 11.78
C LYS A 169 -17.39 -48.02 12.47
N MET A 170 -17.68 -46.92 11.77
CA MET A 170 -19.01 -46.56 11.23
C MET A 170 -19.16 -45.05 10.90
N SER A 171 -19.81 -44.80 9.75
CA SER A 171 -20.75 -43.71 9.39
C SER A 171 -20.33 -42.23 9.37
N TYR A 172 -20.66 -41.62 8.23
CA TYR A 172 -20.86 -40.20 7.96
C TYR A 172 -21.79 -39.50 8.97
N LEU A 173 -21.40 -38.31 9.43
CA LEU A 173 -22.24 -37.12 9.59
C LEU A 173 -21.32 -35.95 9.98
N VAL A 174 -21.31 -34.84 9.23
CA VAL A 174 -20.75 -33.56 9.67
C VAL A 174 -21.90 -32.58 9.75
N GLU A 175 -22.32 -32.28 10.98
CA GLU A 175 -23.10 -31.09 11.27
C GLU A 175 -22.70 -30.58 12.66
N SER A 176 -22.70 -29.25 12.78
CA SER A 176 -22.77 -28.45 14.02
C SER A 176 -21.45 -27.97 14.66
N THR A 177 -21.15 -26.70 14.38
CA THR A 177 -20.86 -25.61 15.33
C THR A 177 -19.84 -25.80 16.47
N SER A 178 -18.85 -24.91 16.55
CA SER A 178 -18.58 -24.10 17.76
C SER A 178 -17.39 -23.14 17.61
N LYS A 179 -17.72 -21.84 17.74
CA LYS A 179 -17.06 -20.80 18.56
C LYS A 179 -15.53 -20.60 18.43
N TYR A 180 -15.16 -19.48 17.79
CA TYR A 180 -13.90 -18.81 18.11
C TYR A 180 -14.09 -17.93 19.35
N PRO A 181 -13.13 -17.92 20.30
CA PRO A 181 -13.17 -17.05 21.45
C PRO A 181 -12.88 -15.61 21.02
N ALA A 182 -13.72 -14.68 21.47
CA ALA A 182 -13.46 -13.26 21.42
C ALA A 182 -12.34 -12.94 22.40
N ASN A 183 -11.21 -12.44 21.89
CA ASN A 183 -10.34 -11.51 22.61
C ASN A 183 -9.95 -10.42 21.63
N GLY A 184 -10.34 -9.20 21.99
CA GLY A 184 -10.52 -8.09 21.08
C GLY A 184 -9.26 -7.32 20.77
N LEU A 185 -9.28 -6.73 19.57
CA LEU A 185 -9.00 -5.34 19.25
C LEU A 185 -9.21 -5.24 17.73
N ASN A 186 -10.47 -5.13 17.30
CA ASN A 186 -10.75 -4.65 15.95
C ASN A 186 -10.50 -3.14 15.98
N PRO A 187 -9.61 -2.59 15.15
CA PRO A 187 -9.55 -1.16 14.95
C PRO A 187 -10.87 -0.75 14.29
N ASP A 188 -11.69 -0.03 15.05
CA ASP A 188 -12.90 0.61 14.54
C ASP A 188 -12.45 1.69 13.55
N TRP A 189 -12.85 1.53 12.29
CA TRP A 189 -12.54 2.48 11.23
C TRP A 189 -13.68 3.51 11.07
N SER A 190 -14.30 3.89 12.18
CA SER A 190 -15.37 4.89 12.23
C SER A 190 -14.82 6.16 12.89
N ASP A 191 -14.86 7.24 12.12
CA ASP A 191 -14.40 8.63 12.38
C ASP A 191 -12.89 8.91 12.37
#